data_AF-A0A2G9HRK2-F1
#
_entry.id   AF-A0A2G9HRK2-F1
#
_cell.length_a   1.000
_cell.length_b   1.000
_cell.length_c   1.000
_cell.angle_alpha   90.00
_cell.angle_beta   90.00
_cell.angle_gamma   90.00
#
_symmetry.space_group_name_H-M   'P 1'
#
loop_
_entity.id
_entity.type
_entity.pdbx_description
1 polymer ?
#
loop_
_entity_poly.entity_id
_entity_poly.type
_entity_poly.pdbx_seq_one_letter_code
_entity_poly.pdbx_strand_id
1 'polypeptide(L)' 'MNLYEIQQGGVALATTDIEVDAQKRCSIILNKNGCQLSTCREQCFKSYNGFGSCTPISFGSYICSCFYNCPPL' A
#
# COMPACT_ATOMS: atom_id res chain seq x y z
N MET A 1 -4.28 26.17 -10.98
CA MET A 1 -4.72 24.77 -10.87
C MET A 1 -3.53 23.97 -10.39
N ASN A 2 -3.59 23.44 -9.17
CA ASN A 2 -2.61 22.52 -8.63
C ASN A 2 -3.38 21.53 -7.74
N LEU A 3 -3.41 20.26 -8.18
CA LEU A 3 -4.03 19.13 -7.49
C LEU A 3 -2.96 18.48 -6.63
N TYR A 4 -2.91 18.82 -5.35
CA TYR A 4 -2.26 17.96 -4.36
C TYR A 4 -3.05 18.06 -3.05
N GLU A 5 -3.41 16.88 -2.56
CA GLU A 5 -3.84 16.59 -1.18
C GLU A 5 -5.31 16.88 -0.87
N ILE A 6 -6.19 16.03 -1.40
CA ILE A 6 -7.46 15.73 -0.72
C ILE A 6 -7.16 14.70 0.38
N GLN A 7 -6.84 15.20 1.57
CA GLN A 7 -6.99 14.42 2.78
C GLN A 7 -8.18 14.95 3.58
N GLN A 8 -9.19 14.06 3.65
CA GLN A 8 -10.00 13.78 4.83
C GLN A 8 -11.13 14.77 5.14
N GLY A 9 -12.33 14.37 4.73
CA GLY A 9 -13.56 14.85 5.36
C GLY A 9 -13.70 14.25 6.76
N GLY A 10 -13.93 15.10 7.75
CA GLY A 10 -14.30 14.69 9.11
C GLY A 10 -14.43 15.89 10.03
N VAL A 11 -15.66 16.24 10.41
CA VAL A 11 -15.94 17.14 11.54
C VAL A 11 -15.97 16.29 12.81
N ALA A 12 -15.17 16.62 13.82
CA ALA A 12 -15.37 16.13 15.19
C ALA A 12 -14.79 17.09 16.25
N LEU A 13 -15.62 17.36 17.26
CA LEU A 13 -15.36 18.17 18.44
C LEU A 13 -14.26 17.57 19.35
N ALA A 14 -13.31 18.44 19.74
CA ALA A 14 -12.58 18.58 21.00
C ALA A 14 -11.81 17.40 21.68
N THR A 15 -10.49 17.63 21.77
CA THR A 15 -9.49 17.25 22.81
C THR A 15 -8.77 15.89 22.73
N THR A 16 -7.47 15.94 23.04
CA THR A 16 -6.37 14.96 22.87
C THR A 16 -5.78 14.95 21.46
N ASP A 17 -4.51 15.37 21.35
CA ASP A 17 -3.70 15.23 20.15
C ASP A 17 -3.54 13.74 19.84
N ILE A 18 -4.50 13.18 19.09
CA ILE A 18 -4.31 11.89 18.44
C ILE A 18 -3.29 12.16 17.34
N GLU A 19 -2.02 11.89 17.64
CA GLU A 19 -1.00 11.77 16.63
C GLU A 19 -1.48 10.67 15.66
N VAL A 20 -2.10 11.09 14.55
CA VAL A 20 -2.40 10.18 13.45
C VAL A 20 -1.04 9.82 12.87
N ASP A 21 -0.44 8.76 13.41
CA ASP A 21 0.69 8.08 12.78
C ASP A 21 0.17 7.60 11.42
N ALA A 22 0.36 8.45 10.41
CA ALA A 22 0.14 8.07 9.03
C ALA A 22 1.22 7.04 8.72
N GLN A 23 0.91 5.77 9.04
CA GLN A 23 1.83 4.65 8.87
C GLN A 23 2.42 4.71 7.47
N LYS A 24 3.72 5.06 7.39
CA LYS A 24 4.41 5.17 6.10
C LYS A 24 4.32 3.81 5.41
N ARG A 25 3.64 3.78 4.27
CA ARG A 25 3.49 2.58 3.44
C ARG A 25 4.66 2.50 2.46
N CYS A 26 5.36 1.38 2.46
CA CYS A 26 6.39 1.02 1.50
C CYS A 26 5.80 0.05 0.46
N SER A 27 6.41 -0.01 -0.72
CA SER A 27 6.02 -0.96 -1.76
C SER A 27 7.22 -1.58 -2.46
N ILE A 28 7.08 -2.85 -2.87
CA ILE A 28 8.07 -3.58 -3.67
C ILE A 28 7.36 -4.44 -4.72
N ILE A 29 8.00 -4.63 -5.87
CA ILE A 29 7.51 -5.54 -6.91
C ILE A 29 8.12 -6.93 -6.65
N LEU A 30 7.28 -7.90 -6.28
CA LEU A 30 7.72 -9.28 -6.06
C LEU A 30 7.82 -10.09 -7.35
N ASN A 31 6.97 -9.77 -8.34
CA ASN A 31 7.02 -10.39 -9.66
C ASN A 31 6.59 -9.41 -10.74
N LYS A 32 7.44 -9.18 -11.73
CA LYS A 32 7.20 -8.27 -12.86
C LYS A 32 6.60 -8.93 -14.11
N ASN A 33 6.56 -10.27 -14.17
CA ASN A 33 6.21 -11.05 -15.37
C ASN A 33 4.81 -11.68 -15.29
N GLY A 34 4.00 -11.30 -14.30
CA GLY A 34 2.70 -11.88 -14.07
C GLY A 34 2.26 -11.73 -12.64
N CYS A 35 0.98 -12.00 -12.39
CA CYS A 35 0.43 -11.99 -11.05
C CYS A 35 -0.55 -13.14 -10.85
N GLN A 36 -0.17 -14.08 -9.99
CA GLN A 36 -1.09 -15.02 -9.37
C GLN A 36 -1.43 -14.45 -7.99
N LEU A 37 -2.67 -13.99 -7.82
CA LEU A 37 -3.07 -13.21 -6.64
C LEU A 37 -2.84 -13.95 -5.32
N SER A 38 -3.15 -15.25 -5.26
CA SER A 38 -2.94 -16.08 -4.06
C SER A 38 -1.46 -16.12 -3.66
N THR A 39 -0.58 -16.41 -4.61
CA THR A 39 0.87 -16.45 -4.42
C THR A 39 1.42 -15.07 -4.04
N CYS A 40 0.93 -14.02 -4.69
CA CYS A 40 1.34 -12.64 -4.42
C CYS A 40 1.00 -12.23 -2.98
N ARG A 41 -0.22 -12.54 -2.53
CA ARG A 41 -0.67 -12.29 -1.15
C ARG A 41 0.15 -13.10 -0.15
N GLU A 42 0.33 -14.38 -0.40
CA GLU A 42 1.08 -15.28 0.48
C GLU A 42 2.53 -14.83 0.65
N GLN A 43 3.24 -14.53 -0.46
CA GLN A 43 4.62 -14.07 -0.41
C GLN A 43 4.75 -12.73 0.30
N CYS A 44 3.89 -11.76 -0.04
CA CYS A 44 3.92 -10.45 0.60
C CYS A 44 3.65 -10.53 2.11
N PHE A 45 2.68 -11.34 2.51
CA PHE A 45 2.36 -11.56 3.92
C PHE A 45 3.53 -12.22 4.66
N LYS A 46 4.10 -13.29 4.10
CA LYS A 46 5.22 -14.04 4.72
C LYS A 46 6.50 -13.20 4.84
N SER A 47 6.82 -12.40 3.83
CA SER A 47 8.09 -11.67 3.77
C SER A 47 8.03 -10.29 4.44
N TYR A 48 6.89 -9.61 4.39
CA TYR A 48 6.78 -8.21 4.80
C TYR A 48 5.64 -7.93 5.78
N ASN A 49 4.88 -8.95 6.18
CA ASN A 49 3.60 -8.79 6.89
C ASN A 49 2.70 -7.76 6.18
N GLY A 50 2.74 -7.81 4.84
CA GLY A 50 2.12 -6.82 3.96
C GLY A 50 0.90 -7.36 3.21
N PHE A 51 0.38 -6.52 2.33
CA PHE A 51 -0.71 -6.83 1.42
C PHE A 51 -0.21 -6.94 -0.02
N GLY A 52 -0.31 -8.16 -0.59
CA GLY A 52 -0.01 -8.42 -1.99
C GLY A 52 -1.18 -8.07 -2.91
N SER A 53 -0.90 -7.38 -4.00
CA SER A 53 -1.86 -6.93 -5.00
C SER A 53 -1.38 -7.19 -6.43
N CYS A 54 -2.31 -7.50 -7.33
CA CYS A 54 -2.04 -7.56 -8.76
C CYS A 54 -2.31 -6.19 -9.39
N THR A 55 -1.23 -5.48 -9.73
CA THR A 55 -1.31 -4.14 -10.32
C THR A 55 -1.15 -4.23 -11.83
N PRO A 56 -2.04 -3.67 -12.65
CA PRO A 56 -1.86 -3.64 -14.09
C PRO A 56 -0.70 -2.70 -14.46
N ILE A 57 0.18 -3.15 -15.36
CA ILE A 57 1.28 -2.33 -15.92
C ILE A 57 1.03 -1.92 -17.37
N SER A 58 0.25 -2.71 -18.10
CA SER A 58 -0.17 -2.46 -19.47
C SER A 58 -1.39 -3.33 -19.79
N PHE A 59 -2.01 -3.15 -20.96
CA PHE A 59 -3.18 -3.93 -21.36
C PHE A 59 -2.88 -5.44 -21.28
N GLY A 60 -3.58 -6.13 -20.37
CA GLY A 60 -3.46 -7.57 -20.16
C GLY A 60 -2.26 -8.03 -19.33
N SER A 61 -1.38 -7.12 -18.89
CA SER A 61 -0.20 -7.48 -18.08
C SER A 61 -0.31 -6.96 -16.66
N TYR A 62 -0.07 -7.84 -15.69
CA TYR A 62 -0.11 -7.54 -14.26
C TYR A 62 1.21 -7.89 -13.60
N ILE A 63 1.59 -7.08 -12.62
CA ILE A 63 2.70 -7.36 -11.71
C ILE A 63 2.17 -7.67 -10.32
N CYS A 64 2.93 -8.43 -9.54
CA CYS A 64 2.70 -8.57 -8.12
C CYS A 64 3.40 -7.42 -7.37
N SER A 65 2.61 -6.51 -6.82
CA SER A 65 3.05 -5.45 -5.91
C SER A 65 2.77 -5.86 -4.47
N CYS A 66 3.74 -5.69 -3.58
CA CYS A 66 3.60 -5.90 -2.15
C CYS A 66 3.65 -4.56 -1.44
N PHE A 67 2.59 -4.23 -0.68
CA PHE A 67 2.50 -3.02 0.12
C PHE A 67 2.63 -3.38 1.59
N TYR A 68 3.52 -2.72 2.32
CA TYR A 68 3.84 -3.07 3.70
C TYR A 68 4.18 -1.82 4.51
N ASN A 69 4.24 -1.96 5.84
CA ASN A 69 4.67 -0.85 6.69
C ASN A 69 6.18 -0.68 6.57
N CYS A 70 6.64 0.54 6.33
CA CYS A 70 8.08 0.80 6.28
C CYS A 70 8.71 0.47 7.64
N PRO A 71 9.91 -0.14 7.67
CA PRO A 71 10.64 -0.29 8.91
C PRO A 71 10.96 1.09 9.51
N PRO A 72 11.00 1.20 10.85
CA PRO A 72 11.50 2.41 11.50
C PRO A 72 12.95 2.66 11.06
N LEU A 73 13.27 3.93 10.80
CA LEU A 73 14.59 4.38 10.34
C LEU A 73 15.66 4.24 11.43
#